data_AF-A0A7K2YX48-F1
#
_entry.id   AF-A0A7K2YX48-F1
#
_cell.length_a   1.000
_cell.length_b   1.000
_cell.length_c   1.000
_cell.angle_alpha   90.00
_cell.angle_beta   90.00
_cell.angle_gamma   90.00
#
_symmetry.space_group_name_H-M   'P 1'
#
loop_
_entity.id
_entity.type
_entity.pdbx_description
1 polymer ?
#
loop_
_entity_poly.entity_id
_entity_poly.type
_entity_poly.pdbx_seq_one_letter_code
_entity_poly.pdbx_strand_id
1 'polypeptide(L)'
;MGIDGRVYLDHPIGGYFHLGANLDEALVVLVRGIKTEEVDFSHLEEDGLPPFEESSDAPADEREPFEGVPPEFLPATSGALTIATYVFTHTSLKGDGEPNLHPVLREFFDALPVRLRTTYIGRCAEAALVSDALWHMQEDWGDEPMDAEWACESFRVNTTAVTVTRIREWGDPTHGTFQPPCRSCAAMLEYFQIEVVPT
;
A
#
# COMPACT_ATOMS: atom_id res chain seq x y z
N MET A 1 -21.60 -8.60 10.10
CA MET A 1 -21.82 -9.92 10.73
C MET A 1 -22.98 -10.57 10.00
N GLY A 2 -22.76 -11.74 9.40
CA GLY A 2 -23.77 -12.46 8.62
C GLY A 2 -24.87 -13.04 9.50
N ILE A 3 -25.99 -13.42 8.88
CA ILE A 3 -27.14 -14.06 9.55
C ILE A 3 -26.79 -15.44 10.18
N ASP A 4 -25.64 -15.99 9.82
CA ASP A 4 -25.03 -17.23 10.30
C ASP A 4 -24.07 -17.02 11.49
N GLY A 5 -23.90 -15.78 11.96
CA GLY A 5 -23.01 -15.42 13.07
C GLY A 5 -21.54 -15.22 12.69
N ARG A 6 -21.18 -15.40 11.41
CA ARG A 6 -19.81 -15.21 10.91
C ARG A 6 -19.51 -13.76 10.57
N VAL A 7 -18.24 -13.40 10.56
CA VAL A 7 -17.79 -12.02 10.27
C VAL A 7 -17.29 -11.96 8.83
N TYR A 8 -17.89 -11.05 8.05
CA TYR A 8 -17.57 -10.83 6.66
C TYR A 8 -17.25 -9.36 6.40
N LEU A 9 -16.33 -9.09 5.47
CA LEU A 9 -16.06 -7.77 4.94
C LEU A 9 -16.53 -7.70 3.48
N ASP A 10 -17.20 -6.61 3.11
CA ASP A 10 -17.67 -6.41 1.74
C ASP A 10 -16.49 -6.09 0.83
N HIS A 11 -16.36 -6.80 -0.29
CA HIS A 11 -15.26 -6.60 -1.23
C HIS A 11 -15.60 -5.46 -2.19
N PRO A 12 -14.69 -4.51 -2.44
CA PRO A 12 -14.92 -3.38 -3.36
C PRO A 12 -15.24 -3.74 -4.83
N ILE A 13 -15.15 -5.01 -5.27
CA ILE A 13 -15.56 -5.45 -6.62
C ILE A 13 -16.78 -6.38 -6.59
N GLY A 14 -17.45 -6.49 -5.44
CA GLY A 14 -18.52 -7.44 -5.17
C GLY A 14 -18.00 -8.74 -4.53
N GLY A 15 -18.77 -9.27 -3.57
CA GLY A 15 -18.44 -10.47 -2.81
C GLY A 15 -18.09 -10.19 -1.35
N TYR A 16 -17.89 -11.24 -0.55
CA TYR A 16 -17.62 -11.13 0.88
C TYR A 16 -16.36 -11.90 1.26
N PHE A 17 -15.42 -11.27 1.97
CA PHE A 17 -14.30 -11.96 2.60
C PHE A 17 -14.72 -12.52 3.94
N HIS A 18 -14.62 -13.83 4.14
CA HIS A 18 -14.82 -14.44 5.45
C HIS A 18 -13.61 -14.18 6.35
N LEU A 19 -13.81 -13.42 7.43
CA LEU A 19 -12.76 -13.03 8.36
C LEU A 19 -12.67 -13.96 9.57
N GLY A 20 -13.70 -14.76 9.86
CA GLY A 20 -13.70 -15.67 11.00
C GLY A 20 -15.10 -16.03 11.48
N ALA A 21 -15.20 -17.09 12.28
CA ALA A 21 -16.47 -17.54 12.82
C ALA A 21 -17.02 -16.61 13.93
N ASN A 22 -16.18 -15.75 14.49
CA ASN A 22 -16.51 -14.76 15.52
C ASN A 22 -15.60 -13.53 15.43
N LEU A 23 -15.89 -12.49 16.21
CA LEU A 23 -15.14 -11.23 16.20
C LEU A 23 -13.68 -11.38 16.63
N ASP A 24 -13.38 -12.29 17.56
CA ASP A 24 -12.01 -12.48 18.07
C ASP A 24 -11.12 -13.11 16.99
N GLU A 25 -11.66 -14.07 16.21
CA GLU A 25 -10.97 -14.65 15.05
C GLU A 25 -10.78 -13.62 13.92
N ALA A 26 -11.80 -12.81 13.62
CA ALA A 26 -11.71 -11.75 12.63
C ALA A 26 -10.65 -10.70 12.98
N LEU A 27 -10.49 -10.39 14.27
CA LEU A 27 -9.45 -9.49 14.74
C LEU A 27 -8.05 -10.08 14.53
N VAL A 28 -7.86 -11.39 14.72
CA VAL A 28 -6.57 -12.06 14.51
C VAL A 28 -6.17 -12.05 13.03
N VAL A 29 -7.13 -12.32 12.13
CA VAL A 29 -6.94 -12.30 10.68
C VAL A 29 -6.57 -10.91 10.16
N LEU A 30 -7.21 -9.86 10.68
CA LEU A 30 -6.93 -8.47 10.31
C LEU A 30 -5.62 -7.93 10.91
N VAL A 31 -5.27 -8.32 12.14
CA VAL A 31 -4.10 -7.79 12.86
C VAL A 31 -2.80 -8.51 12.54
N ARG A 32 -2.83 -9.81 12.19
CA ARG A 32 -1.59 -10.59 11.98
C ARG A 32 -1.13 -10.72 10.52
N GLY A 33 -1.88 -10.17 9.57
CA GLY A 33 -1.58 -10.35 8.15
C GLY A 33 -1.83 -11.80 7.74
N ILE A 34 -2.89 -12.00 6.96
CA ILE A 34 -3.34 -13.30 6.47
C ILE A 34 -2.16 -14.12 5.94
N LYS A 35 -1.89 -15.28 6.56
CA LYS A 35 -1.02 -16.27 5.95
C LYS A 35 -1.77 -16.94 4.81
N THR A 36 -1.09 -17.12 3.68
CA THR A 36 -1.63 -17.66 2.44
C THR A 36 -2.35 -19.01 2.62
N GLU A 37 -1.96 -19.79 3.62
CA GLU A 37 -2.58 -21.09 3.94
C GLU A 37 -3.99 -21.01 4.58
N GLU A 38 -4.48 -19.84 5.01
CA GLU A 38 -5.78 -19.68 5.67
C GLU A 38 -6.85 -19.00 4.80
N VAL A 39 -6.53 -18.71 3.53
CA VAL A 39 -7.47 -18.15 2.55
C VAL A 39 -8.24 -19.28 1.87
N ASP A 40 -9.55 -19.30 2.05
CA ASP A 40 -10.44 -20.19 1.29
C ASP A 40 -10.72 -19.59 -0.10
N PHE A 41 -10.07 -20.15 -1.12
CA PHE A 41 -10.19 -19.72 -2.51
C PHE A 41 -11.40 -20.34 -3.23
N SER A 42 -12.26 -21.11 -2.56
CA SER A 42 -13.40 -21.79 -3.18
C SER A 42 -14.44 -20.85 -3.81
N HIS A 43 -14.41 -19.56 -3.47
CA HIS A 43 -15.27 -18.53 -4.05
C HIS A 43 -14.71 -17.88 -5.32
N LEU A 44 -13.48 -18.21 -5.74
CA LEU A 44 -12.90 -17.72 -7.01
C LEU A 44 -13.26 -18.58 -8.22
N GLU A 45 -14.08 -19.61 -8.05
CA GLU A 45 -14.59 -20.39 -9.18
C GLU A 45 -15.66 -19.58 -9.96
N GLU A 46 -15.18 -18.95 -11.03
CA GLU A 46 -15.87 -18.75 -12.32
C GLU A 46 -17.05 -17.77 -12.41
N ASP A 47 -16.87 -16.51 -12.00
CA ASP A 47 -17.64 -15.41 -12.58
C ASP A 47 -16.99 -14.94 -13.89
N GLY A 48 -17.19 -15.72 -14.96
CA GLY A 48 -17.14 -15.24 -16.35
C GLY A 48 -15.87 -14.53 -16.84
N LEU A 49 -14.77 -14.58 -16.09
CA LEU A 49 -13.46 -14.23 -16.60
C LEU A 49 -13.19 -15.15 -17.79
N PRO A 50 -12.67 -14.62 -18.92
CA PRO A 50 -12.21 -15.50 -19.98
C PRO A 50 -11.25 -16.53 -19.35
N PRO A 51 -11.31 -17.81 -19.77
CA PRO A 51 -10.40 -18.81 -19.22
C PRO A 51 -9.00 -18.21 -19.24
N PHE A 52 -8.36 -18.15 -18.07
CA PHE A 52 -6.96 -17.82 -18.02
C PHE A 52 -6.30 -18.88 -18.90
N GLU A 53 -5.93 -18.50 -20.12
CA GLU A 53 -5.10 -19.35 -20.96
C GLU A 53 -3.82 -19.51 -20.16
N GLU A 54 -3.74 -20.63 -19.44
CA GLU A 54 -2.59 -21.05 -18.70
C GLU A 54 -1.46 -21.11 -19.72
N SER A 55 -0.68 -20.03 -19.76
CA SER A 55 0.41 -19.92 -20.70
C SER A 55 1.43 -20.97 -20.30
N SER A 56 1.34 -22.11 -21.00
CA SER A 56 2.24 -23.26 -21.03
C SER A 56 2.18 -24.24 -19.84
N ASP A 57 1.54 -25.39 -20.10
CA ASP A 57 1.83 -26.71 -19.50
C ASP A 57 3.27 -27.22 -19.80
N ALA A 58 4.14 -26.38 -20.38
CA ALA A 58 5.51 -26.76 -20.70
C ALA A 58 6.28 -27.06 -19.39
N PRO A 59 7.08 -28.14 -19.36
CA PRO A 59 8.00 -28.39 -18.25
C PRO A 59 8.89 -27.16 -18.02
N ALA A 60 9.29 -26.92 -16.77
CA ALA A 60 9.99 -25.69 -16.39
C ALA A 60 11.31 -25.44 -17.14
N ASP A 61 11.86 -26.45 -17.83
CA ASP A 61 13.04 -26.36 -18.70
C ASP A 61 12.74 -25.96 -20.15
N GLU A 62 11.47 -26.02 -20.56
CA GLU A 62 10.96 -25.64 -21.89
C GLU A 62 10.17 -24.32 -21.87
N ARG A 63 9.90 -23.76 -20.68
CA ARG A 63 9.39 -22.39 -20.58
C ARG A 63 10.46 -21.44 -21.07
N GLU A 64 10.18 -20.75 -22.17
CA GLU A 64 10.96 -19.58 -22.56
C GLU A 64 11.12 -18.70 -21.31
N PRO A 65 12.35 -18.30 -20.95
CA PRO A 65 12.56 -17.48 -19.77
C PRO A 65 11.64 -16.28 -19.89
N PHE A 66 10.80 -16.06 -18.86
CA PHE A 66 9.95 -14.87 -18.81
C PHE A 66 10.88 -13.69 -19.01
N GLU A 67 10.78 -13.05 -20.18
CA GLU A 67 11.57 -11.88 -20.52
C GLU A 67 11.03 -10.80 -19.59
N GLY A 68 11.73 -10.63 -18.46
CA GLY A 68 11.25 -9.84 -17.33
C GLY A 68 10.78 -8.46 -17.78
N VAL A 69 9.83 -7.88 -17.04
CA VAL A 69 9.42 -6.49 -17.25
C VAL A 69 10.70 -5.63 -17.32
N PRO A 70 10.94 -4.88 -18.41
CA PRO A 70 12.19 -4.14 -18.54
C PRO A 70 12.40 -3.21 -17.34
N PRO A 71 13.65 -3.05 -16.85
CA PRO A 71 13.92 -2.33 -15.59
C PRO A 71 13.35 -0.90 -15.56
N GLU A 72 13.25 -0.24 -16.71
CA GLU A 72 12.67 1.09 -16.88
C GLU A 72 11.17 1.16 -16.58
N PHE A 73 10.46 0.02 -16.57
CA PHE A 73 9.04 -0.05 -16.18
C PHE A 73 8.86 -0.44 -14.70
N LEU A 74 9.84 -1.09 -14.07
CA LEU A 74 9.76 -1.47 -12.65
C LEU A 74 9.82 -0.26 -11.71
N PRO A 75 8.80 0.01 -10.87
CA PRO A 75 8.93 1.04 -9.83
C PRO A 75 10.16 0.78 -8.96
N ALA A 76 10.74 1.83 -8.37
CA ALA A 76 11.92 1.68 -7.54
C ALA A 76 11.61 0.99 -6.21
N THR A 77 10.40 1.19 -5.68
CA THR A 77 9.94 0.67 -4.40
C THR A 77 8.45 0.34 -4.42
N SER A 78 8.03 -0.53 -3.51
CA SER A 78 6.64 -0.73 -3.09
C SER A 78 6.54 -0.56 -1.58
N GLY A 79 5.38 -0.18 -1.07
CA GLY A 79 5.17 -0.07 0.36
C GLY A 79 3.73 -0.32 0.77
N ALA A 80 3.58 -0.47 2.08
CA ALA A 80 2.30 -0.56 2.76
C ALA A 80 2.27 0.42 3.93
N LEU A 81 1.13 1.08 4.14
CA LEU A 81 0.83 1.96 5.26
C LEU A 81 -0.41 1.43 5.96
N THR A 82 -0.30 1.16 7.26
CA THR A 82 -1.41 0.66 8.09
C THR A 82 -1.87 1.77 9.02
N ILE A 83 -3.17 2.06 9.04
CA ILE A 83 -3.81 3.08 9.89
C ILE A 83 -5.05 2.43 10.51
N ALA A 84 -5.02 2.17 11.82
CA ALA A 84 -6.07 1.43 12.52
C ALA A 84 -6.46 0.13 11.76
N THR A 85 -7.61 0.11 11.08
CA THR A 85 -8.14 -1.01 10.31
C THR A 85 -7.90 -0.92 8.80
N TYR A 86 -7.30 0.17 8.33
CA TYR A 86 -7.05 0.42 6.91
C TYR A 86 -5.62 0.06 6.53
N VAL A 87 -5.46 -0.51 5.33
CA VAL A 87 -4.16 -0.78 4.72
C VAL A 87 -4.14 -0.13 3.34
N PHE A 88 -3.17 0.76 3.13
CA PHE A 88 -2.88 1.38 1.86
C PHE A 88 -1.63 0.71 1.28
N THR A 89 -1.63 0.46 -0.03
CA THR A 89 -0.46 -0.08 -0.74
C THR A 89 -0.21 0.76 -1.98
N HIS A 90 1.04 1.16 -2.19
CA HIS A 90 1.42 1.93 -3.37
C HIS A 90 2.87 1.66 -3.75
N THR A 91 3.20 1.95 -5.00
CA THR A 91 4.58 1.92 -5.51
C THR A 91 5.18 3.33 -5.60
N SER A 92 6.49 3.45 -5.80
CA SER A 92 7.07 4.75 -6.17
C SER A 92 6.49 5.24 -7.49
N LEU A 93 6.15 6.52 -7.56
CA LEU A 93 5.53 7.14 -8.73
C LEU A 93 6.53 7.28 -9.88
N LYS A 94 6.06 6.96 -11.09
CA LYS A 94 6.77 7.14 -12.36
C LYS A 94 5.96 8.02 -13.31
N GLY A 95 6.64 8.57 -14.32
CA GLY A 95 6.03 9.37 -15.38
C GLY A 95 6.34 10.86 -15.29
N ASP A 96 6.08 11.53 -16.41
CA ASP A 96 6.28 12.96 -16.59
C ASP A 96 5.09 13.73 -16.00
N GLY A 97 5.35 14.77 -15.21
CA GLY A 97 4.33 15.59 -14.55
C GLY A 97 4.38 15.52 -13.03
N GLU A 98 3.79 16.51 -12.36
CA GLU A 98 3.81 16.59 -10.90
C GLU A 98 2.89 15.51 -10.27
N PRO A 99 3.35 14.76 -9.26
CA PRO A 99 2.49 13.86 -8.49
C PRO A 99 1.23 14.56 -7.97
N ASN A 100 0.07 13.92 -8.14
CA ASN A 100 -1.19 14.42 -7.59
C ASN A 100 -1.30 14.14 -6.09
N LEU A 101 -0.43 14.77 -5.30
CA LEU A 101 -0.44 14.63 -3.85
C LEU A 101 -1.60 15.40 -3.22
N HIS A 102 -2.12 14.89 -2.11
CA HIS A 102 -3.08 15.59 -1.27
C HIS A 102 -2.57 16.99 -0.88
N PRO A 103 -3.41 18.04 -0.87
CA PRO A 103 -2.99 19.42 -0.60
C PRO A 103 -2.15 19.59 0.67
N VAL A 104 -2.56 18.99 1.80
CA VAL A 104 -1.79 19.02 3.06
C VAL A 104 -0.36 18.51 2.88
N LEU A 105 -0.17 17.42 2.13
CA LEU A 105 1.15 16.85 1.90
C LEU A 105 1.97 17.69 0.91
N ARG A 106 1.30 18.27 -0.09
CA ARG A 106 1.93 19.19 -1.05
C ARG A 106 2.48 20.44 -0.34
N GLU A 107 1.66 21.04 0.51
CA GLU A 107 2.06 22.21 1.31
C GLU A 107 3.23 21.88 2.24
N PHE A 108 3.25 20.70 2.85
CA PHE A 108 4.40 20.22 3.64
C PHE A 108 5.69 20.18 2.80
N PHE A 109 5.66 19.59 1.60
CA PHE A 109 6.85 19.51 0.75
C PHE A 109 7.27 20.87 0.18
N ASP A 110 6.32 21.74 -0.14
CA ASP A 110 6.58 23.11 -0.59
C ASP A 110 7.27 23.95 0.49
N ALA A 111 6.88 23.75 1.76
CA ALA A 111 7.49 24.39 2.93
C ALA A 111 8.82 23.75 3.36
N LEU A 112 9.18 22.56 2.82
CA LEU A 112 10.32 21.79 3.30
C LEU A 112 11.64 22.57 3.08
N PRO A 113 12.53 22.70 4.08
CA PRO A 113 13.82 23.36 3.91
C PRO A 113 14.69 22.68 2.84
N VAL A 114 15.45 23.46 2.05
CA VAL A 114 16.31 22.94 0.95
C VAL A 114 17.21 21.79 1.40
N ARG A 115 17.77 21.86 2.62
CA ARG A 115 18.63 20.81 3.18
C ARG A 115 17.92 19.46 3.34
N LEU A 116 16.58 19.44 3.43
CA LEU A 116 15.77 18.24 3.57
C LEU A 116 15.17 17.76 2.23
N ARG A 117 15.20 18.57 1.18
CA ARG A 117 14.65 18.20 -0.14
C ARG A 117 15.55 17.22 -0.89
N THR A 118 14.93 16.30 -1.62
CA THR A 118 15.59 15.36 -2.54
C THR A 118 15.18 15.68 -3.98
N THR A 119 15.92 15.19 -4.97
CA THR A 119 15.67 15.47 -6.40
C THR A 119 14.26 15.07 -6.85
N TYR A 120 13.76 13.94 -6.34
CA TYR A 120 12.46 13.37 -6.70
C TYR A 120 11.49 13.41 -5.52
N ILE A 121 11.42 14.56 -4.85
CA ILE A 121 10.49 14.79 -3.73
C ILE A 121 9.05 14.45 -4.15
N GLY A 122 8.27 13.86 -3.24
CA GLY A 122 6.88 13.51 -3.50
C GLY A 122 6.65 12.27 -4.38
N ARG A 123 7.71 11.58 -4.86
CA ARG A 123 7.56 10.39 -5.75
C ARG A 123 7.84 9.06 -5.07
N CYS A 124 8.35 9.07 -3.85
CA CYS A 124 8.60 7.83 -3.10
C CYS A 124 7.27 7.14 -2.74
N ALA A 125 7.30 5.83 -2.51
CA ALA A 125 6.09 5.08 -2.14
C ALA A 125 5.46 5.64 -0.86
N GLU A 126 6.27 6.09 0.10
CA GLU A 126 5.83 6.74 1.34
C GLU A 126 4.94 7.95 1.06
N ALA A 127 5.32 8.80 0.10
CA ALA A 127 4.57 10.01 -0.22
C ALA A 127 3.23 9.66 -0.88
N ALA A 128 3.21 8.66 -1.76
CA ALA A 128 1.97 8.19 -2.38
C ALA A 128 1.04 7.57 -1.33
N LEU A 129 1.56 6.70 -0.45
CA LEU A 129 0.81 6.07 0.64
C LEU A 129 0.17 7.09 1.59
N VAL A 130 0.96 8.06 2.07
CA VAL A 130 0.44 9.11 2.96
C VAL A 130 -0.56 9.99 2.23
N SER A 131 -0.33 10.28 0.95
CA SER A 131 -1.29 11.03 0.13
C SER A 131 -2.62 10.29 -0.02
N ASP A 132 -2.60 8.99 -0.30
CA ASP A 132 -3.82 8.19 -0.47
C ASP A 132 -4.59 8.09 0.85
N ALA A 133 -3.88 7.93 1.97
CA ALA A 133 -4.49 7.97 3.30
C ALA A 133 -5.14 9.32 3.60
N LEU A 134 -4.49 10.43 3.25
CA LEU A 134 -5.06 11.77 3.40
C LEU A 134 -6.30 11.97 2.50
N TRP A 135 -6.26 11.51 1.25
CA TRP A 135 -7.44 11.55 0.38
C TRP A 135 -8.59 10.73 0.94
N HIS A 136 -8.31 9.55 1.49
CA HIS A 136 -9.34 8.75 2.14
C HIS A 136 -9.95 9.47 3.36
N MET A 137 -9.11 10.09 4.20
CA MET A 137 -9.60 10.92 5.31
C MET A 137 -10.37 12.16 4.83
N GLN A 138 -10.04 12.70 3.65
CA GLN A 138 -10.71 13.85 3.05
C GLN A 138 -12.15 13.51 2.66
N GLU A 139 -12.43 12.26 2.27
CA GLU A 139 -13.79 11.78 1.98
C GLU A 139 -14.70 11.93 3.19
N ASP A 140 -14.19 11.65 4.40
CA ASP A 140 -14.91 11.84 5.67
C ASP A 140 -14.96 13.30 6.13
N TRP A 141 -13.93 14.09 5.80
CA TRP A 141 -13.83 15.51 6.14
C TRP A 141 -14.81 16.39 5.34
N GLY A 142 -15.01 16.08 4.05
CA GLY A 142 -15.88 16.81 3.12
C GLY A 142 -15.11 17.62 2.08
N ASP A 143 -15.75 18.61 1.46
CA ASP A 143 -15.17 19.38 0.33
C ASP A 143 -14.21 20.51 0.76
N GLU A 144 -14.19 20.86 2.04
CA GLU A 144 -13.32 21.93 2.57
C GLU A 144 -11.87 21.45 2.68
N PRO A 145 -10.87 22.33 2.49
CA PRO A 145 -9.48 21.97 2.72
C PRO A 145 -9.28 21.39 4.12
N MET A 146 -8.72 20.17 4.19
CA MET A 146 -8.41 19.54 5.46
C MET A 146 -7.32 20.31 6.21
N ASP A 147 -7.52 20.45 7.52
CA ASP A 147 -6.53 21.03 8.40
C ASP A 147 -5.34 20.08 8.65
N ALA A 148 -4.12 20.60 8.53
CA ALA A 148 -2.91 19.82 8.69
C ALA A 148 -2.70 19.32 10.13
N GLU A 149 -3.13 20.10 11.13
CA GLU A 149 -3.04 19.70 12.54
C GLU A 149 -3.98 18.52 12.82
N TRP A 150 -5.22 18.59 12.31
CA TRP A 150 -6.15 17.45 12.37
C TRP A 150 -5.58 16.20 11.69
N ALA A 151 -4.98 16.33 10.50
CA ALA A 151 -4.37 15.20 9.80
C ALA A 151 -3.25 14.53 10.63
N CYS A 152 -2.37 15.32 11.24
CA CYS A 152 -1.32 14.81 12.11
C CYS A 152 -1.90 14.09 13.33
N GLU A 153 -2.91 14.67 13.96
CA GLU A 153 -3.60 14.04 15.09
C GLU A 153 -4.24 12.72 14.70
N SER A 154 -4.89 12.66 13.53
CA SER A 154 -5.52 11.45 13.00
C SER A 154 -4.51 10.32 12.78
N PHE A 155 -3.34 10.58 12.22
CA PHE A 155 -2.30 9.54 12.11
C PHE A 155 -1.79 9.09 13.48
N ARG A 156 -1.58 10.04 14.40
CA ARG A 156 -1.04 9.78 15.74
C ARG A 156 -1.97 8.88 16.58
N VAL A 157 -3.27 9.15 16.59
CA VAL A 157 -4.23 8.39 17.41
C VAL A 157 -4.51 7.00 16.87
N ASN A 158 -4.39 6.81 15.55
CA ASN A 158 -4.74 5.56 14.88
C ASN A 158 -3.59 4.54 14.78
N THR A 159 -2.49 4.72 15.53
CA THR A 159 -1.30 3.85 15.51
C THR A 159 -0.84 3.54 14.08
N THR A 160 -0.24 4.54 13.44
CA THR A 160 0.10 4.48 12.02
C THR A 160 1.52 3.97 11.80
N ALA A 161 1.70 3.00 10.90
CA ALA A 161 2.99 2.43 10.56
C ALA A 161 3.17 2.23 9.04
N VAL A 162 4.39 2.43 8.56
CA VAL A 162 4.77 2.27 7.14
C VAL A 162 5.95 1.32 6.98
N THR A 163 5.91 0.48 5.94
CA THR A 163 7.06 -0.28 5.46
C THR A 163 7.22 -0.12 3.96
N VAL A 164 8.46 -0.06 3.49
CA VAL A 164 8.79 0.10 2.07
C VAL A 164 9.90 -0.87 1.70
N THR A 165 9.72 -1.58 0.60
CA THR A 165 10.65 -2.55 0.05
C THR A 165 11.16 -2.13 -1.32
N ARG A 166 12.35 -2.59 -1.68
CA ARG A 166 12.93 -2.35 -3.01
C ARG A 166 12.29 -3.26 -4.04
N ILE A 167 11.95 -2.69 -5.19
CA ILE A 167 11.59 -3.47 -6.38
C ILE A 167 12.77 -3.40 -7.35
N ARG A 168 13.26 -4.58 -7.75
CA ARG A 168 14.41 -4.76 -8.63
C ARG A 168 14.14 -5.84 -9.67
N GLU A 169 15.01 -5.92 -10.66
CA GLU A 169 14.97 -6.97 -11.68
C GLU A 169 15.14 -8.36 -11.07
N TRP A 170 14.72 -9.37 -11.83
CA TRP A 170 14.85 -10.76 -11.43
C TRP A 170 16.31 -11.11 -11.14
N GLY A 171 16.56 -11.74 -9.99
CA GLY A 171 17.90 -12.15 -9.57
C GLY A 171 18.70 -11.07 -8.84
N ASP A 172 18.23 -9.82 -8.75
CA ASP A 172 18.86 -8.79 -7.92
C ASP A 172 18.68 -9.16 -6.42
N PRO A 173 19.77 -9.35 -5.65
CA PRO A 173 19.70 -9.77 -4.25
C PRO A 173 19.10 -8.70 -3.32
N THR A 174 18.95 -7.46 -3.79
CA THR A 174 18.35 -6.36 -3.03
C THR A 174 16.85 -6.25 -3.26
N HIS A 175 16.27 -7.02 -4.19
CA HIS A 175 14.81 -7.11 -4.36
C HIS A 175 14.14 -7.53 -3.04
N GLY A 176 13.00 -6.91 -2.70
CA GLY A 176 12.23 -7.24 -1.50
C GLY A 176 12.84 -6.78 -0.19
N THR A 177 14.08 -6.28 -0.18
CA THR A 177 14.73 -5.77 1.04
C THR A 177 14.14 -4.42 1.45
N PHE A 178 14.13 -4.16 2.76
CA PHE A 178 13.68 -2.88 3.32
C PHE A 178 14.44 -1.69 2.72
N GLN A 179 13.70 -0.69 2.26
CA GLN A 179 14.21 0.60 1.79
C GLN A 179 14.02 1.65 2.88
N PRO A 180 15.11 2.17 3.48
CA PRO A 180 15.02 3.29 4.40
C PRO A 180 14.41 4.52 3.72
N PRO A 181 13.62 5.33 4.46
CA PRO A 181 13.00 6.50 3.89
C PRO A 181 14.06 7.49 3.39
N CYS A 182 13.79 8.13 2.26
CA CYS A 182 14.65 9.20 1.78
C CYS A 182 14.57 10.41 2.73
N ARG A 183 15.51 11.36 2.62
CA ARG A 183 15.57 12.53 3.52
C ARG A 183 14.25 13.33 3.60
N SER A 184 13.56 13.53 2.47
CA SER A 184 12.27 14.24 2.43
C SER A 184 11.16 13.43 3.10
N CYS A 185 11.11 12.12 2.84
CA CYS A 185 10.10 11.23 3.40
C CYS A 185 10.32 10.97 4.89
N ALA A 186 11.57 10.90 5.35
CA ALA A 186 11.88 10.82 6.78
C ALA A 186 11.33 12.03 7.55
N ALA A 187 11.53 13.25 7.02
CA ALA A 187 10.97 14.46 7.61
C ALA A 187 9.43 14.48 7.60
N MET A 188 8.82 13.99 6.52
CA MET A 188 7.36 13.85 6.40
C MET A 188 6.80 12.86 7.43
N LEU A 189 7.39 11.67 7.53
CA LEU A 189 6.94 10.63 8.46
C LEU A 189 7.12 11.08 9.92
N GLU A 190 8.20 11.79 10.23
CA GLU A 190 8.39 12.41 11.55
C GLU A 190 7.31 13.47 11.84
N TYR A 191 6.98 14.32 10.86
CA TYR A 191 5.95 15.35 10.99
C TYR A 191 4.55 14.77 11.28
N PHE A 192 4.14 13.74 10.52
CA PHE A 192 2.87 13.05 10.73
C PHE A 192 2.91 11.98 11.84
N GLN A 193 4.06 11.79 12.50
CA GLN A 193 4.27 10.80 13.56
C GLN A 193 3.93 9.37 13.12
N ILE A 194 4.32 9.02 11.91
CA ILE A 194 4.14 7.68 11.33
C ILE A 194 5.38 6.84 11.64
N GLU A 195 5.16 5.67 12.25
CA GLU A 195 6.24 4.74 12.58
C GLU A 195 6.78 4.05 11.32
N VAL A 196 8.11 3.88 11.24
CA VAL A 196 8.73 3.11 10.16
C VAL A 196 9.10 1.72 10.66
N VAL A 197 8.54 0.70 10.01
CA VAL A 197 8.76 -0.70 10.37
C VAL A 197 9.63 -1.38 9.30
N PRO A 198 10.86 -1.80 9.63
CA PRO A 198 11.68 -2.58 8.71
C PRO A 198 11.03 -3.93 8.38
N THR A 199 11.13 -4.33 7.12
CA THR A 199 10.68 -5.64 6.61
C THR A 199 11.69 -6.74 6.91
#